data_AF-A0A3S4ESD2-F1
#
_entry.id   AF-A0A3S4ESD2-F1
#
_cell.length_a   1.000
_cell.length_b   1.000
_cell.length_c   1.000
_cell.angle_alpha   90.00
_cell.angle_beta   90.00
_cell.angle_gamma   90.00
#
_symmetry.space_group_name_H-M   'P 1'
#
loop_
_entity.id
_entity.type
_entity.pdbx_description
1 polymer ?
#
loop_
_entity_poly.entity_id
_entity_poly.type
_entity_poly.pdbx_seq_one_letter_code
_entity_poly.pdbx_strand_id
1 'polypeptide(L)' 'MKILVYGINYSPELTGIGKYTGEMVAWMAQEGHEVRVITAPPYYPQWKVGERYSAWRYRREEGEATVWRCRCMCRNSPPP' A
#
# COMPACT_ATOMS: atom_id res chain seq x y z
N MET A 1 -4.79 -20.07 -0.56
CA MET A 1 -3.40 -20.14 -0.04
C MET A 1 -3.15 -18.98 0.91
N LYS A 2 -2.04 -18.96 1.66
CA LYS A 2 -1.61 -17.78 2.45
C LYS A 2 -0.52 -17.03 1.69
N ILE A 3 -0.78 -15.78 1.32
CA ILE A 3 0.08 -14.97 0.46
C ILE A 3 0.47 -13.70 1.20
N LEU A 4 1.77 -13.39 1.22
CA LEU A 4 2.30 -12.12 1.69
C LEU A 4 2.80 -11.31 0.49
N VAL A 5 2.21 -10.14 0.29
CA VAL A 5 2.69 -9.15 -0.68
C VAL A 5 3.48 -8.08 0.08
N TYR A 6 4.76 -7.94 -0.25
CA TYR A 6 5.65 -6.96 0.38
C TYR A 6 6.17 -6.00 -0.68
N GLY A 7 5.92 -4.71 -0.48
CA GLY A 7 6.34 -3.67 -1.42
C GLY A 7 5.94 -2.30 -0.95
N ILE A 8 6.66 -1.27 -1.39
CA ILE A 8 6.46 0.10 -0.90
C ILE A 8 5.24 0.81 -1.52
N ASN A 9 4.81 0.38 -2.72
CA ASN A 9 3.70 0.97 -3.46
C ASN A 9 2.50 0.05 -3.43
N TYR A 10 1.36 0.58 -3.00
CA TYR A 10 0.11 -0.16 -2.89
C TYR A 10 -1.08 0.80 -2.97
N SER A 11 -2.29 0.26 -3.19
CA SER A 11 -3.54 1.01 -3.10
C SER A 11 -3.59 1.87 -1.81
N PRO A 12 -4.11 3.11 -1.85
CA PRO A 12 -4.86 3.76 -2.92
C PRO A 12 -4.03 4.61 -3.91
N GLU A 13 -2.74 4.29 -4.13
CA GLU A 13 -1.96 4.99 -5.16
C GLU A 13 -2.61 4.82 -6.55
N LEU A 14 -2.84 5.94 -7.23
CA LEU A 14 -3.71 6.00 -8.41
C LEU A 14 -3.07 5.42 -9.67
N THR A 15 -1.74 5.30 -9.71
CA THR A 15 -0.99 4.96 -10.91
C THR A 15 0.21 4.06 -10.59
N GLY A 16 0.79 3.46 -11.64
CA GLY A 16 2.02 2.68 -11.53
C GLY A 16 1.86 1.42 -10.67
N ILE A 17 2.93 1.07 -9.97
CA ILE A 17 3.03 -0.17 -9.18
C ILE A 17 1.88 -0.27 -8.17
N GLY A 18 1.55 0.82 -7.47
CA GLY A 18 0.54 0.79 -6.42
C GLY A 18 -0.86 0.41 -6.92
N LYS A 19 -1.23 0.84 -8.14
CA LYS A 19 -2.47 0.43 -8.81
C LYS A 19 -2.45 -1.05 -9.16
N TYR A 20 -1.41 -1.51 -9.86
CA TYR A 20 -1.29 -2.92 -10.27
C TYR A 20 -1.26 -3.86 -9.08
N THR A 21 -0.48 -3.54 -8.04
CA THR A 21 -0.42 -4.36 -6.83
C THR A 21 -1.75 -4.36 -6.07
N GLY A 22 -2.47 -3.23 -6.07
CA GLY A 22 -3.83 -3.14 -5.52
C GLY A 22 -4.80 -4.10 -6.21
N GLU A 23 -4.92 -4.00 -7.54
CA GLU A 23 -5.82 -4.83 -8.35
C GLU A 23 -5.43 -6.31 -8.30
N MET A 24 -4.14 -6.63 -8.31
CA MET A 24 -3.63 -7.99 -8.17
C MET A 24 -4.03 -8.60 -6.82
N VAL A 25 -3.89 -7.85 -5.72
CA VAL A 25 -4.28 -8.32 -4.38
C VAL A 25 -5.78 -8.51 -4.28
N ALA A 26 -6.57 -7.59 -4.85
CA ALA A 26 -8.02 -7.71 -4.90
C ALA A 26 -8.45 -8.99 -5.63
N TRP A 27 -7.86 -9.26 -6.81
CA TRP A 27 -8.12 -10.48 -7.56
C TRP A 27 -7.73 -11.74 -6.77
N MET A 28 -6.53 -11.77 -6.17
CA MET A 28 -6.10 -12.93 -5.34
C MET A 28 -7.05 -13.19 -4.16
N ALA A 29 -7.55 -12.14 -3.51
CA ALA A 29 -8.52 -12.28 -2.43
C ALA A 29 -9.86 -12.84 -2.94
N GLN A 30 -10.32 -12.40 -4.10
CA GLN A 30 -11.54 -12.91 -4.77
C GLN A 30 -11.42 -14.39 -5.16
N GLU A 31 -10.22 -14.85 -5.52
CA GLU A 31 -9.90 -16.28 -5.74
C GLU A 31 -9.81 -17.11 -4.43
N GLY A 32 -10.19 -16.54 -3.29
CA GLY A 32 -10.25 -17.22 -2.00
C GLY A 32 -8.91 -17.40 -1.31
N HIS A 33 -7.90 -16.59 -1.66
CA HIS A 33 -6.62 -16.60 -0.96
C HIS A 33 -6.64 -15.68 0.27
N GLU A 34 -5.98 -16.09 1.37
CA GLU A 34 -5.71 -15.22 2.51
C GLU A 34 -4.50 -14.36 2.16
N VAL A 35 -4.75 -13.10 1.79
CA VAL A 35 -3.71 -12.16 1.38
C VAL A 35 -3.42 -11.17 2.50
N ARG A 36 -2.13 -10.97 2.77
CA ARG A 36 -1.63 -9.91 3.64
C ARG A 36 -0.69 -9.01 2.86
N VAL A 37 -0.75 -7.72 3.12
CA VAL A 37 0.11 -6.73 2.47
C VAL A 37 0.92 -6.00 3.52
N ILE A 38 2.22 -5.84 3.29
CA ILE A 38 3.08 -4.94 4.08
C ILE A 38 3.60 -3.87 3.12
N THR A 39 3.28 -2.61 3.41
CA THR A 39 3.53 -1.50 2.48
C THR A 39 3.76 -0.17 3.19
N ALA A 40 4.01 0.90 2.44
CA ALA A 40 4.10 2.25 2.96
C ALA A 40 2.71 2.94 3.00
N PRO A 41 2.57 4.02 3.78
CA PRO A 41 1.58 5.07 3.52
C PRO A 41 1.59 5.47 2.04
N PRO A 42 0.44 5.67 1.39
CA PRO A 42 0.42 6.13 0.00
C PRO A 42 1.05 7.51 -0.09
N TYR A 43 2.04 7.66 -0.97
CA TYR A 43 2.74 8.92 -1.19
C TYR A 43 2.94 9.25 -2.66
N TYR A 44 2.87 8.26 -3.55
CA TYR A 44 3.02 8.45 -4.99
C TYR A 44 1.65 8.70 -5.65
N PRO A 45 1.56 9.55 -6.70
CA PRO A 45 2.64 10.27 -7.40
C PRO A 45 3.03 11.63 -6.80
N GLN A 46 2.35 12.10 -5.75
CA GLN A 46 2.53 13.46 -5.22
C GLN A 46 3.83 13.65 -4.43
N TRP A 47 4.58 12.57 -4.19
CA TRP A 47 5.74 12.53 -3.30
C TRP A 47 5.44 13.11 -1.91
N LYS A 48 4.19 12.92 -1.45
CA LYS A 48 3.65 13.44 -0.21
C LYS A 48 2.68 12.42 0.37
N VAL A 49 2.84 12.09 1.64
CA VAL A 49 1.92 11.16 2.32
C VAL A 49 0.50 11.71 2.34
N GLY A 50 -0.47 10.91 1.91
CA GLY A 50 -1.87 11.29 1.86
C GLY A 50 -2.43 11.71 3.23
N GLU A 51 -3.38 12.64 3.26
CA GLU A 51 -3.86 13.31 4.48
C GLU A 51 -4.37 12.37 5.59
N ARG A 52 -4.90 11.20 5.21
CA ARG A 52 -5.40 10.19 6.15
C ARG A 52 -4.30 9.30 6.74
N TYR A 53 -3.06 9.48 6.31
CA TYR A 53 -1.93 8.61 6.63
C TYR A 53 -0.80 9.36 7.32
N SER A 54 0.16 8.61 7.87
CA SER A 54 1.31 9.18 8.58
C SER A 54 2.57 8.40 8.21
N ALA A 55 3.62 9.14 7.82
CA ALA A 55 4.96 8.62 7.57
C ALA A 55 5.59 7.91 8.80
N TRP A 56 5.12 8.25 10.01
CA TRP A 56 5.78 7.90 11.28
C TRP A 56 4.94 6.99 12.18
N ARG A 57 3.79 6.48 11.70
CA ARG A 57 2.94 5.56 12.45
C ARG A 57 2.71 4.29 11.67
N TYR A 58 2.67 3.18 12.39
CA TYR A 58 2.13 1.95 11.85
C TYR A 58 0.61 2.05 11.79
N ARG A 59 0.01 1.46 10.76
CA ARG A 59 -1.46 1.35 10.62
C ARG A 59 -1.81 -0.03 10.10
N ARG A 60 -2.86 -0.62 10.65
CA ARG A 60 -3.48 -1.84 10.13
C ARG A 60 -4.81 -1.45 9.49
N GLU A 61 -5.06 -1.96 8.29
CA GLU A 61 -6.32 -1.82 7.55
C GLU A 61 -6.87 -3.22 7.25
N GLU A 62 -8.17 -3.38 7.42
CA GLU A 62 -8.90 -4.60 7.06
C GLU A 62 -9.80 -4.32 5.86
N GLY A 63 -9.92 -5.30 4.98
CA GLY A 63 -10.69 -5.22 3.73
C GLY A 63 -10.61 -6.56 3.00
N GLU A 64 -10.48 -6.53 1.68
CA GLU A 64 -10.23 -7.74 0.87
C GLU A 64 -8.91 -8.43 1.26
N ALA A 65 -7.94 -7.66 1.75
CA ALA A 65 -6.70 -8.15 2.32
C ALA A 65 -6.38 -7.39 3.62
N THR A 66 -5.66 -8.03 4.55
CA THR A 66 -5.13 -7.33 5.74
C THR A 66 -3.88 -6.56 5.34
N VAL A 67 -3.92 -5.23 5.44
CA VAL A 67 -2.83 -4.34 5.02
C VAL A 67 -2.16 -3.70 6.24
N TRP A 68 -0.84 -3.84 6.32
CA TRP A 68 0.02 -3.17 7.29
C TRP A 68 0.80 -2.06 6.60
N ARG A 69 0.58 -0.82 7.04
CA ARG A 69 1.36 0.32 6.61
C ARG A 69 2.44 0.62 7.63
N CYS A 70 3.68 0.58 7.16
CA CYS A 70 4.88 0.77 7.95
C CYS A 70 5.45 2.17 7.78
N ARG A 71 6.27 2.61 8.74
CA ARG A 71 6.93 3.92 8.65
C ARG A 71 7.77 4.01 7.38
N CYS A 72 7.60 5.10 6.63
CA CYS A 72 8.41 5.39 5.46
C CYS A 72 8.83 6.87 5.48
N MET A 73 10.09 7.15 5.16
CA MET A 73 10.53 8.54 5.05
C MET A 73 10.09 9.08 3.68
N CYS A 74 9.22 10.09 3.68
CA CYS A 74 8.79 10.79 2.48
C CYS A 74 9.17 12.28 2.63
N ARG A 75 9.94 12.84 1.68
CA ARG A 75 10.49 14.21 1.79
C ARG A 75 9.52 15.32 1.39
N ASN A 76 8.26 15.00 1.06
CA ASN A 76 7.26 15.99 0.59
C ASN A 76 7.77 16.84 -0.59
N SER A 77 8.61 16.26 -1.44
CA SER A 77 9.17 16.88 -2.63
C SER A 77 9.51 15.79 -3.65
N PRO A 78 9.13 15.93 -4.93
CA PRO A 78 9.63 15.04 -5.97
C PRO A 78 11.15 15.11 -6.06
N PRO A 79 11.83 14.01 -6.45
CA PRO A 79 13.24 14.06 -6.83
C PRO A 79 13.42 15.02 -8.03
N PRO A 80 14.59 15.67 -8.14
CA PRO A 80 14.93 16.52 -9.28
C PRO A 80 14.94 15.75 -10.60
#